data_AF-A0A9D4UBT6-F1
#
_entry.id   AF-A0A9D4UBT6-F1
#
_cell.length_a   1.000
_cell.length_b   1.000
_cell.length_c   1.000
_cell.angle_alpha   90.00
_cell.angle_beta   90.00
_cell.angle_gamma   90.00
#
_symmetry.space_group_name_H-M   'P 1'
#
loop_
_entity.id
_entity.type
_entity.pdbx_description
1 polymer ?
#
loop_
_entity_poly.entity_id
_entity_poly.type
_entity_poly.pdbx_seq_one_letter_code
_entity_poly.pdbx_strand_id
1 'polypeptide(L)'
;DILTKLELDLDESELELDQGGHLIKQQRLVDRLFPNMQLRLQRLLQVLSHGEQILPRLNEKLASQDWSVLEDMTAMQALVGRLQKQKENAGFLATRINALQGGLDTWQSEQINKKLYYLSFSSIIFLPLSIVTSGVEPWILWHYYGPVSFQACYSCCC
;
A
#
# COMPACT_ATOMS: atom_id res chain seq x y z
N ASP A 1 6.63 19.19 -16.66
CA ASP A 1 6.15 19.59 -15.33
C ASP A 1 6.19 18.37 -14.41
N ILE A 2 6.53 18.53 -13.13
CA ILE A 2 6.66 17.41 -12.17
C ILE A 2 5.29 16.80 -11.90
N LEU A 3 4.25 17.63 -11.82
CA LEU A 3 2.88 17.18 -11.56
C LEU A 3 2.34 16.35 -12.73
N THR A 4 2.50 16.84 -13.96
CA THR A 4 2.08 16.10 -15.17
C THR A 4 2.79 14.75 -15.30
N LYS A 5 4.07 14.67 -14.93
CA LYS A 5 4.77 13.38 -14.93
C LYS A 5 4.16 12.41 -13.92
N LEU A 6 3.85 12.89 -12.71
CA LEU A 6 3.25 12.07 -11.66
C LEU A 6 1.82 11.63 -12.03
N GLU A 7 1.08 12.47 -12.74
CA GLU A 7 -0.24 12.17 -13.29
C GLU A 7 -0.17 11.06 -14.35
N LEU A 8 0.77 11.16 -15.30
CA LEU A 8 1.00 10.12 -16.31
C LEU A 8 1.43 8.79 -15.70
N ASP A 9 2.37 8.82 -14.73
CA ASP A 9 2.81 7.62 -14.02
C ASP A 9 1.63 6.95 -13.26
N LEU A 10 0.68 7.77 -12.75
CA LEU A 10 -0.51 7.27 -12.07
C LEU A 10 -1.52 6.66 -13.04
N ASP A 11 -1.79 7.33 -14.16
CA ASP A 11 -2.73 6.85 -15.18
C ASP A 11 -2.24 5.52 -15.80
N GLU A 12 -0.94 5.38 -16.04
CA GLU A 12 -0.33 4.12 -16.48
C GLU A 12 -0.51 3.02 -15.42
N SER A 13 -0.27 3.35 -14.15
CA SER A 13 -0.43 2.40 -13.04
C SER A 13 -1.88 1.98 -12.83
N GLU A 14 -2.85 2.88 -13.03
CA GLU A 14 -4.28 2.58 -12.97
C GLU A 14 -4.70 1.65 -14.11
N LEU A 15 -4.26 1.95 -15.34
CA LEU A 15 -4.51 1.11 -16.50
C LEU A 15 -3.97 -0.32 -16.32
N GLU A 16 -2.76 -0.44 -15.76
CA GLU A 16 -2.18 -1.73 -15.44
C GLU A 16 -2.91 -2.47 -14.31
N LEU A 17 -3.50 -1.77 -13.34
CA LEU A 17 -4.29 -2.43 -12.29
C LEU A 17 -5.65 -2.92 -12.80
N ASP A 18 -6.22 -2.21 -13.78
CA ASP A 18 -7.47 -2.57 -14.44
C ASP A 18 -7.29 -3.73 -15.42
N GLN A 19 -6.24 -3.67 -16.24
CA GLN A 19 -5.94 -4.70 -17.25
C GLN A 19 -5.12 -5.87 -16.68
N GLY A 20 -4.40 -5.64 -15.59
CA GLY A 20 -3.44 -6.59 -15.04
C GLY A 20 -4.06 -7.66 -14.15
N GLY A 21 -3.58 -8.89 -14.33
CA GLY A 21 -3.95 -10.04 -13.51
C GLY A 21 -3.33 -9.99 -12.09
N HIS A 22 -3.59 -11.05 -11.31
CA HIS A 22 -3.12 -11.21 -9.92
C HIS A 22 -1.62 -10.92 -9.74
N LEU A 23 -0.77 -11.28 -10.72
CA LEU A 23 0.68 -11.06 -10.66
C LEU A 23 1.06 -9.57 -10.64
N ILE A 24 0.39 -8.74 -11.45
CA ILE A 24 0.67 -7.29 -11.52
C ILE A 24 0.22 -6.61 -10.23
N LYS A 25 -0.97 -6.97 -9.71
CA LYS A 25 -1.47 -6.47 -8.41
C LYS A 25 -0.53 -6.86 -7.25
N GLN A 26 -0.04 -8.10 -7.25
CA GLN A 26 0.91 -8.57 -6.25
C GLN A 26 2.27 -7.89 -6.37
N GLN A 27 2.76 -7.64 -7.59
CA GLN A 27 4.03 -6.96 -7.82
C GLN A 27 3.98 -5.50 -7.38
N ARG A 28 2.90 -4.77 -7.69
CA ARG A 28 2.71 -3.38 -7.25
C ARG A 28 2.61 -3.24 -5.71
N LEU A 29 2.07 -4.25 -5.02
CA LEU A 29 2.12 -4.34 -3.54
C LEU A 29 3.56 -4.50 -3.02
N VAL A 30 4.34 -5.37 -3.66
CA VAL A 30 5.74 -5.63 -3.28
C VAL A 30 6.62 -4.41 -3.52
N ASP A 31 6.43 -3.73 -4.65
CA ASP A 31 7.24 -2.58 -5.06
C ASP A 31 6.94 -1.30 -4.26
N ARG A 32 5.92 -1.31 -3.39
CA ARG A 32 5.46 -0.16 -2.60
C ARG A 32 5.26 1.10 -3.46
N LEU A 33 4.77 0.90 -4.68
CA LEU A 33 4.67 1.95 -5.69
C LEU A 33 3.78 3.11 -5.21
N PHE A 34 2.55 2.80 -4.78
CA PHE A 34 1.60 3.81 -4.29
C PHE A 34 2.08 4.55 -3.03
N PRO A 35 2.60 3.86 -1.99
CA PRO A 35 3.25 4.54 -0.85
C PRO A 35 4.39 5.49 -1.26
N ASN A 36 5.22 5.09 -2.22
CA ASN A 36 6.31 5.93 -2.71
C ASN A 36 5.81 7.16 -3.48
N MET A 37 4.78 7.01 -4.33
CA MET A 37 4.14 8.12 -5.02
C MET A 37 3.44 9.08 -4.05
N GLN A 38 2.75 8.55 -3.04
CA GLN A 38 2.11 9.33 -1.98
C GLN A 38 3.14 10.16 -1.20
N LEU A 39 4.30 9.60 -0.85
CA LEU A 39 5.39 10.34 -0.19
C LEU A 39 5.94 11.48 -1.05
N ARG A 40 6.14 11.23 -2.35
CA ARG A 40 6.62 12.26 -3.28
C ARG A 40 5.61 13.40 -3.42
N LEU A 41 4.33 13.06 -3.51
CA LEU A 41 3.24 14.02 -3.60
C LEU A 41 3.08 14.83 -2.31
N GLN A 42 3.22 14.19 -1.14
CA GLN A 42 3.17 14.88 0.15
C GLN A 42 4.30 15.91 0.30
N ARG A 43 5.52 15.57 -0.13
CA ARG A 43 6.65 16.53 -0.16
C ARG A 43 6.36 17.69 -1.11
N LEU A 44 5.79 17.40 -2.29
CA LEU A 44 5.44 18.44 -3.25
C LEU A 44 4.36 19.39 -2.70
N LEU A 45 3.32 18.85 -2.07
CA LEU A 45 2.28 19.63 -1.38
C LEU A 45 2.85 20.48 -0.24
N GLN A 46 3.85 19.98 0.50
CA GLN A 46 4.54 20.75 1.54
C GLN A 46 5.33 21.92 0.94
N VAL A 47 6.03 21.71 -0.17
CA VAL A 47 6.76 22.79 -0.86
C VAL A 47 5.79 23.83 -1.42
N LEU A 48 4.68 23.40 -2.03
CA LEU A 48 3.64 24.29 -2.52
C LEU A 48 2.99 25.09 -1.39
N SER A 49 2.61 24.45 -0.27
CA SER A 49 2.00 25.17 0.86
C SER A 49 2.95 26.21 1.46
N HIS A 50 4.25 25.91 1.49
CA HIS A 50 5.27 26.85 1.94
C HIS A 50 5.43 28.02 0.97
N GLY A 51 5.43 27.76 -0.34
CA GLY A 51 5.46 28.81 -1.37
C GLY A 51 4.25 29.73 -1.31
N GLU A 52 3.05 29.17 -1.07
CA GLU A 52 1.80 29.93 -0.87
C GLU A 52 1.87 30.87 0.34
N GLN A 53 2.57 30.51 1.42
CA GLN A 53 2.72 31.35 2.60
C GLN A 53 3.77 32.46 2.41
N ILE A 54 4.81 32.20 1.62
CA ILE A 54 5.90 33.14 1.40
C ILE A 54 5.54 34.21 0.37
N LEU A 55 4.86 33.83 -0.72
CA LEU A 55 4.55 34.75 -1.82
C LEU A 55 3.75 36.01 -1.40
N PRO A 56 2.69 35.92 -0.55
CA PRO A 56 1.98 37.10 -0.07
C PRO A 56 2.87 38.00 0.81
N ARG A 57 3.72 37.39 1.64
CA ARG A 57 4.67 38.12 2.50
C ARG A 57 5.76 38.83 1.68
N LEU A 58 6.19 38.24 0.57
CA LEU A 58 7.09 38.89 -0.38
C LEU A 58 6.37 40.03 -1.11
N ASN A 59 5.10 39.85 -1.45
CA ASN A 59 4.29 40.89 -2.09
C ASN A 59 4.13 42.11 -1.18
N GLU A 60 3.84 41.91 0.11
CA GLU A 60 3.78 42.99 1.12
C GLU A 60 5.12 43.73 1.25
N LYS A 61 6.24 42.99 1.24
CA LYS A 61 7.59 43.59 1.29
C LYS A 61 7.93 44.37 0.02
N LEU A 62 7.58 43.86 -1.16
CA LEU A 62 7.74 44.60 -2.41
C LEU A 62 6.89 45.87 -2.40
N ALA A 63 5.65 45.79 -1.92
CA ALA A 63 4.76 46.95 -1.81
C ALA A 63 5.26 48.04 -0.86
N SER A 64 6.12 47.69 0.10
CA SER A 64 6.78 48.66 0.98
C SER A 64 8.02 49.34 0.39
N GLN A 65 8.47 48.92 -0.81
CA GLN A 65 9.63 49.52 -1.49
C GLN A 65 9.20 50.48 -2.61
N ASP A 66 9.87 51.64 -2.65
CA ASP A 66 9.59 52.75 -3.57
C ASP A 66 9.82 52.43 -5.06
N TRP A 67 10.51 51.32 -5.37
CA TRP A 67 10.81 50.90 -6.74
C TRP A 67 9.85 49.81 -7.27
N SER A 68 8.85 49.40 -6.50
CA SER A 68 7.89 48.38 -6.94
C SER A 68 6.95 48.91 -8.02
N VAL A 69 6.97 48.26 -9.18
CA VAL A 69 6.09 48.60 -10.30
C VAL A 69 4.76 47.85 -10.11
N LEU A 70 3.63 48.50 -10.40
CA LEU A 70 2.29 47.88 -10.33
C LEU A 70 2.18 46.57 -11.14
N GLU A 71 2.96 46.48 -12.23
CA GLU A 71 3.08 45.30 -13.08
C GLU A 71 3.72 44.11 -12.34
N ASP A 72 4.71 44.35 -11.46
CA ASP A 72 5.34 43.29 -10.66
C ASP A 72 4.37 42.73 -9.61
N MET A 73 3.53 43.59 -9.01
CA MET A 73 2.50 43.16 -8.05
C MET A 73 1.42 42.29 -8.71
N THR A 74 0.99 42.67 -9.92
CA THR A 74 -0.01 41.89 -10.67
C THR A 74 0.57 40.57 -11.16
N ALA A 75 1.84 40.53 -11.59
CA ALA A 75 2.55 39.30 -11.90
C ALA A 75 2.68 38.37 -10.68
N MET A 76 2.97 38.93 -9.50
CA MET A 76 3.07 38.18 -8.24
C MET A 76 1.72 37.56 -7.84
N GLN A 77 0.62 38.30 -7.94
CA GLN A 77 -0.73 37.79 -7.70
C GLN A 77 -1.12 36.68 -8.69
N ALA A 78 -0.78 36.83 -9.96
CA ALA A 78 -1.00 35.80 -10.96
C ALA A 78 -0.20 34.52 -10.65
N LEU A 79 1.00 34.65 -10.09
CA LEU A 79 1.82 33.52 -9.66
C LEU A 79 1.21 32.79 -8.45
N VAL A 80 0.67 33.52 -7.47
CA VAL A 80 -0.06 32.95 -6.33
C VAL A 80 -1.27 32.14 -6.81
N GLY A 81 -2.08 32.68 -7.73
CA GLY A 81 -3.21 31.96 -8.28
C GLY A 81 -2.82 30.68 -9.04
N ARG A 82 -1.71 30.72 -9.80
CA ARG A 82 -1.15 29.52 -10.45
C ARG A 82 -0.69 28.47 -9.44
N LEU A 83 -0.07 28.91 -8.34
CA LEU A 83 0.42 28.01 -7.30
C LEU A 83 -0.72 27.35 -6.54
N GLN A 84 -1.80 28.08 -6.23
CA GLN A 84 -3.02 27.54 -5.64
C GLN A 84 -3.66 26.47 -6.54
N LYS A 85 -3.77 26.75 -7.84
CA LYS A 85 -4.27 25.79 -8.82
C LYS A 85 -3.42 24.50 -8.88
N GLN A 86 -2.09 24.64 -8.85
CA GLN A 86 -1.18 23.49 -8.82
C GLN A 86 -1.32 22.66 -7.55
N LYS A 87 -1.55 23.31 -6.40
CA LYS A 87 -1.81 22.65 -5.11
C LYS A 87 -3.13 21.88 -5.12
N GLU A 88 -4.20 22.46 -5.67
CA GLU A 88 -5.49 21.78 -5.82
C GLU A 88 -5.37 20.53 -6.70
N ASN A 89 -4.70 20.64 -7.85
CA ASN A 89 -4.46 19.50 -8.73
C ASN A 89 -3.63 18.40 -8.03
N ALA A 90 -2.59 18.77 -7.28
CA ALA A 90 -1.81 17.84 -6.47
C ALA A 90 -2.67 17.18 -5.37
N GLY A 91 -3.60 17.92 -4.76
CA GLY A 91 -4.56 17.38 -3.79
C GLY A 91 -5.55 16.38 -4.41
N PHE A 92 -6.02 16.65 -5.63
CA PHE A 92 -6.86 15.71 -6.38
C PHE A 92 -6.11 14.40 -6.68
N LEU A 93 -4.86 14.50 -7.12
CA LEU A 93 -4.02 13.33 -7.37
C LEU A 93 -3.79 12.49 -6.11
N ALA A 94 -3.66 13.14 -4.94
CA ALA A 94 -3.48 12.44 -3.67
C ALA A 94 -4.72 11.61 -3.31
N THR A 95 -5.91 12.14 -3.57
CA THR A 95 -7.16 11.43 -3.37
C THR A 95 -7.25 10.19 -4.27
N ARG A 96 -6.86 10.31 -5.55
CA ARG A 96 -6.81 9.17 -6.48
C ARG A 96 -5.83 8.09 -6.02
N ILE A 97 -4.61 8.47 -5.62
CA ILE A 97 -3.60 7.54 -5.10
C ILE A 97 -4.13 6.79 -3.87
N ASN A 98 -4.78 7.49 -2.93
CA ASN A 98 -5.36 6.88 -1.74
C ASN A 98 -6.47 5.87 -2.08
N ALA A 99 -7.32 6.18 -3.06
CA ALA A 99 -8.36 5.26 -3.51
C ALA A 99 -7.77 3.98 -4.13
N LEU A 100 -6.76 4.11 -4.99
CA LEU A 100 -6.06 2.96 -5.58
C LEU A 100 -5.34 2.11 -4.53
N GLN A 101 -4.69 2.75 -3.57
CA GLN A 101 -4.04 2.05 -2.45
C GLN A 101 -5.06 1.27 -1.61
N GLY A 102 -6.18 1.89 -1.24
CA GLY A 102 -7.24 1.22 -0.48
C GLY A 102 -7.89 0.06 -1.25
N GLY A 103 -8.03 0.18 -2.58
CA GLY A 103 -8.49 -0.92 -3.43
C GLY A 103 -7.51 -2.09 -3.45
N LEU A 104 -6.21 -1.80 -3.53
CA LEU A 104 -5.16 -2.83 -3.54
C LEU A 104 -5.03 -3.55 -2.18
N ASP A 105 -5.14 -2.82 -1.07
CA ASP A 105 -5.17 -3.38 0.28
C ASP A 105 -6.40 -4.30 0.49
N THR A 106 -7.56 -3.87 -0.01
CA THR A 106 -8.79 -4.69 0.01
C THR A 106 -8.59 -5.99 -0.78
N TRP A 107 -8.04 -5.89 -1.98
CA TRP A 107 -7.73 -7.05 -2.81
C TRP A 107 -6.75 -8.01 -2.11
N GLN A 108 -5.70 -7.47 -1.46
CA GLN A 108 -4.76 -8.29 -0.68
C GLN A 108 -5.47 -9.06 0.44
N SER A 109 -6.34 -8.38 1.18
CA SER A 109 -7.13 -8.99 2.25
C SER A 109 -7.98 -10.14 1.75
N GLU A 110 -8.63 -9.99 0.59
CA GLU A 110 -9.40 -11.07 -0.03
C GLU A 110 -8.54 -12.30 -0.38
N GLN A 111 -7.32 -12.10 -0.91
CA GLN A 111 -6.43 -13.22 -1.23
C GLN A 111 -5.97 -13.95 0.03
N ILE A 112 -5.62 -13.21 1.09
CA ILE A 112 -5.25 -13.79 2.37
C ILE A 112 -6.42 -14.58 2.96
N ASN A 113 -7.62 -14.01 2.93
CA ASN A 113 -8.81 -14.63 3.46
C ASN A 113 -9.13 -15.96 2.73
N LYS A 114 -9.07 -15.98 1.40
CA LYS A 114 -9.23 -17.22 0.62
C LYS A 114 -8.22 -18.29 1.02
N LYS A 115 -6.95 -17.93 1.18
CA LYS A 115 -5.90 -18.88 1.65
C LYS A 115 -6.20 -19.40 3.05
N LEU A 116 -6.64 -18.52 3.95
CA LEU A 116 -7.02 -18.88 5.31
C LEU A 116 -8.20 -19.87 5.32
N TYR A 117 -9.20 -19.68 4.45
CA TYR A 117 -10.31 -20.62 4.29
C TYR A 117 -9.83 -22.01 3.87
N TYR A 118 -8.95 -22.10 2.87
CA TYR A 118 -8.40 -23.39 2.43
C TYR A 118 -7.55 -24.06 3.51
N LEU A 119 -6.76 -23.29 4.25
CA LEU A 119 -5.93 -23.80 5.34
C LEU A 119 -6.79 -24.29 6.51
N SER A 120 -7.85 -23.55 6.85
CA SER A 120 -8.82 -23.94 7.87
C SER A 120 -9.55 -25.23 7.48
N PHE A 121 -10.01 -25.31 6.23
CA PHE A 121 -10.64 -26.50 5.69
C PHE A 121 -9.72 -27.72 5.72
N SER A 122 -8.46 -27.53 5.31
CA SER A 122 -7.44 -28.60 5.36
C SER A 122 -7.22 -29.07 6.79
N SER A 123 -7.10 -28.15 7.76
CA SER A 123 -6.95 -28.48 9.19
C SER A 123 -8.11 -29.32 9.72
N ILE A 124 -9.35 -28.97 9.39
CA ILE A 124 -10.56 -29.70 9.81
C ILE A 124 -10.56 -31.15 9.31
N ILE A 125 -10.03 -31.39 8.11
CA ILE A 125 -9.93 -32.74 7.53
C ILE A 125 -8.74 -33.50 8.13
N PHE A 126 -7.56 -32.87 8.21
CA PHE A 126 -6.34 -33.54 8.64
C PHE A 126 -6.31 -33.84 10.14
N LEU A 127 -6.96 -33.04 11.00
CA LEU A 127 -7.04 -33.34 12.44
C LEU A 127 -7.63 -34.72 12.76
N PRO A 128 -8.85 -35.06 12.33
CA PRO A 128 -9.45 -36.37 12.63
C PRO A 128 -8.69 -37.50 11.94
N LEU A 129 -8.19 -37.30 10.71
CA LEU A 129 -7.34 -38.26 10.02
C LEU A 129 -6.07 -38.57 10.82
N SER A 130 -5.41 -37.56 11.40
CA SER A 130 -4.24 -37.74 12.25
C SER A 130 -4.55 -38.51 13.53
N ILE A 131 -5.73 -38.31 14.15
CA ILE A 131 -6.15 -39.05 15.34
C ILE A 131 -6.38 -40.53 14.99
N VAL A 132 -7.01 -40.82 13.85
CA VAL A 132 -7.22 -42.19 13.38
C VAL A 132 -5.90 -42.89 13.09
N THR A 133 -4.97 -42.25 12.36
CA THR A 133 -3.68 -42.89 12.03
C THR A 133 -2.81 -43.12 13.25
N SER A 134 -2.76 -42.14 14.18
CA SER A 134 -1.98 -42.26 15.42
C SER A 134 -2.61 -43.20 16.46
N GLY A 135 -3.93 -43.42 16.41
CA GLY A 135 -4.63 -44.37 17.28
C GLY A 135 -4.63 -45.80 16.74
N VAL A 136 -4.65 -45.98 15.42
CA VAL A 136 -4.75 -47.32 14.81
C VAL A 136 -3.43 -48.09 14.85
N GLU A 137 -2.28 -47.44 14.66
CA GLU A 137 -0.98 -48.13 14.74
C GLU A 137 -0.69 -48.75 16.12
N PRO A 138 -0.87 -48.05 17.26
CA PRO A 138 -0.64 -48.63 18.58
C PRO A 138 -1.65 -49.73 18.92
N TRP A 139 -2.92 -49.60 18.51
CA TRP A 139 -3.96 -50.60 18.79
C TRP A 139 -3.76 -51.88 18.00
N ILE A 140 -3.37 -51.80 16.72
CA ILE A 140 -3.03 -52.98 15.91
C ILE A 140 -1.76 -53.65 16.45
N LEU A 141 -0.72 -52.88 16.84
CA LEU A 141 0.48 -53.44 17.46
C LEU A 141 0.18 -54.11 18.82
N TRP A 142 -0.67 -53.49 19.65
CA TRP A 142 -1.09 -54.05 20.94
C TRP A 142 -1.85 -55.38 20.79
N HIS A 143 -2.73 -55.49 19.80
CA HIS A 143 -3.52 -56.70 19.59
C HIS A 143 -2.72 -57.86 18.96
N TYR A 144 -1.69 -57.57 18.17
CA TYR A 144 -0.87 -58.59 17.49
C TYR A 144 0.41 -58.99 18.23
N TYR A 145 1.02 -58.09 19.01
CA TYR A 145 2.33 -58.32 19.65
C TYR A 145 2.34 -58.20 21.18
N GLY A 146 1.23 -57.88 21.83
CA GLY A 146 1.18 -57.66 23.28
C GLY A 146 1.81 -56.32 23.71
N PRO A 147 1.72 -55.94 24.99
CA PRO A 147 2.05 -54.60 25.46
C PRO A 147 3.54 -54.29 25.29
N VAL A 148 3.89 -53.48 24.28
CA VAL A 148 5.24 -52.94 24.15
C VAL A 148 5.34 -51.67 24.99
N SER A 149 6.27 -51.66 25.95
CA SER A 149 6.45 -50.58 26.93
C SER A 149 6.79 -49.25 26.23
N PHE A 150 6.06 -48.20 26.61
CA PHE A 150 6.09 -46.83 26.05
C PHE A 150 7.44 -46.08 26.13
N GLN A 151 8.51 -46.72 26.61
CA GLN A 151 9.76 -46.06 26.96
C GLN A 151 10.77 -45.97 25.80
N ALA A 152 10.53 -46.64 24.67
CA ALA A 152 11.48 -46.71 23.56
C ALA A 152 11.34 -45.59 22.50
N CYS A 153 10.16 -44.97 22.34
CA CYS A 153 9.95 -44.01 21.24
C CYS A 153 10.45 -42.59 21.50
N TYR A 154 10.68 -42.18 22.76
CA TYR A 154 11.15 -40.82 23.05
C TYR A 154 12.65 -40.60 22.77
N SER A 155 13.43 -41.66 22.56
CA SER A 155 14.88 -41.53 22.39
C SER A 155 15.32 -41.30 20.93
N CYS A 156 14.41 -41.28 19.95
CA CYS A 156 14.77 -41.16 18.54
C CYS A 156 14.46 -39.79 17.91
N CYS A 157 13.87 -38.86 18.67
CA CYS A 157 13.49 -37.52 18.19
C CYS A 157 14.16 -36.34 18.95
N CYS A 158 15.21 -36.60 19.74
CA CYS A 158 16.09 -35.56 20.29
C CYS A 158 17.49 -35.72 19.72
#